data_AF-A0A2M7PY79-F1
#
_entry.id   AF-A0A2M7PY79-F1
#
_cell.length_a   1.000
_cell.length_b   1.000
_cell.length_c   1.000
_cell.angle_alpha   90.00
_cell.angle_beta   90.00
_cell.angle_gamma   90.00
#
_symmetry.space_group_name_H-M   'P 1'
#
loop_
_entity.id
_entity.type
_entity.pdbx_description
1 polymer ?
#
loop_
_entity_poly.entity_id
_entity_poly.type
_entity_poly.pdbx_seq_one_letter_code
_entity_poly.pdbx_strand_id
1 'polypeptide(L)'
;MSPINHILTGWVIANASASFTCRERIAITLACVIPDLDGLGLIAEFLTKSSDNPLMWWSKYHHVLAHNLLFGLLLALTVYLLFKRNWLIAAFAFFSFHLHLIEDLISGRQSDGHAWTIQYMYPFSNQEWLWNGQWELDAWPNFVVVILLLLLTFHLAWKRGYSPLEMISKRVDEAFIVSLRERFGRP
;
A
#
# COMPACT_ATOMS: atom_id res chain seq x y z
N MET A 1 -2.17 4.67 7.46
CA MET A 1 -1.98 3.30 7.99
C MET A 1 -0.49 2.96 7.92
N SER A 2 -0.01 1.75 8.26
CA SER A 2 1.43 1.43 8.13
C SER A 2 1.75 0.89 6.73
N PRO A 3 2.97 1.13 6.18
CA PRO A 3 3.39 0.55 4.89
C PRO A 3 3.26 -0.98 4.81
N ILE A 4 3.43 -1.67 5.95
CA ILE A 4 3.27 -3.13 6.02
C ILE A 4 1.81 -3.52 5.74
N ASN A 5 0.85 -2.74 6.23
CA ASN A 5 -0.56 -3.00 6.01
C ASN A 5 -0.91 -2.83 4.54
N HIS A 6 -0.42 -1.77 3.91
CA HIS A 6 -0.58 -1.53 2.47
C HIS A 6 0.02 -2.67 1.63
N ILE A 7 1.19 -3.20 2.01
CA ILE A 7 1.79 -4.38 1.35
C ILE A 7 0.86 -5.59 1.46
N LEU A 8 0.33 -5.88 2.66
CA LEU A 8 -0.55 -7.03 2.87
C LEU A 8 -1.87 -6.86 2.10
N THR A 9 -2.49 -5.69 2.15
CA THR A 9 -3.71 -5.35 1.40
C THR A 9 -3.48 -5.51 -0.09
N GLY A 10 -2.44 -4.88 -0.64
CA GLY A 10 -2.10 -5.00 -2.06
C GLY A 10 -1.87 -6.44 -2.49
N TRP A 11 -1.19 -7.25 -1.68
CA TRP A 11 -0.94 -8.65 -1.99
C TRP A 11 -2.20 -9.52 -1.92
N VAL A 12 -3.09 -9.26 -0.95
CA VAL A 12 -4.40 -9.91 -0.88
C VAL A 12 -5.22 -9.60 -2.15
N ILE A 13 -5.27 -8.34 -2.58
CA ILE A 13 -5.97 -7.94 -3.80
C ILE A 13 -5.34 -8.58 -5.05
N ALA A 14 -4.02 -8.67 -5.10
CA ALA A 14 -3.29 -9.36 -6.16
C ALA A 14 -3.63 -10.87 -6.26
N ASN A 15 -4.28 -11.45 -5.24
CA ASN A 15 -4.73 -12.85 -5.24
C ASN A 15 -6.20 -13.05 -5.67
N ALA A 16 -6.89 -11.98 -6.07
CA ALA A 16 -8.25 -12.02 -6.58
C ALA A 16 -8.42 -12.95 -7.79
N SER A 17 -7.35 -13.16 -8.58
CA SER A 17 -7.31 -14.16 -9.64
C SER A 17 -6.13 -15.12 -9.48
N ALA A 18 -6.38 -16.42 -9.66
CA ALA A 18 -5.35 -17.44 -9.73
C ALA A 18 -4.50 -17.34 -11.02
N SER A 19 -5.04 -16.71 -12.06
CA SER A 19 -4.41 -16.63 -13.38
C SER A 19 -3.34 -15.56 -13.49
N PHE A 20 -3.23 -14.67 -12.50
CA PHE A 20 -2.20 -13.63 -12.51
C PHE A 20 -0.82 -14.26 -12.39
N THR A 21 0.12 -13.72 -13.16
CA THR A 21 1.53 -14.05 -13.05
C THR A 21 2.15 -13.41 -11.81
N CYS A 22 3.31 -13.91 -11.38
CA CYS A 22 4.08 -13.29 -10.29
C CYS A 22 4.28 -11.78 -10.55
N ARG A 23 4.76 -11.40 -11.74
CA ARG A 23 5.02 -10.00 -12.11
C ARG A 23 3.77 -9.11 -12.00
N GLU A 24 2.61 -9.62 -12.41
CA GLU A 24 1.34 -8.88 -12.29
C GLU A 24 0.93 -8.71 -10.83
N ARG A 25 1.09 -9.74 -10.00
CA ARG A 25 0.87 -9.63 -8.56
C ARG A 25 1.78 -8.61 -7.90
N ILE A 26 3.07 -8.57 -8.29
CA ILE A 26 4.00 -7.55 -7.81
C ILE A 26 3.48 -6.16 -8.15
N ALA A 27 3.06 -5.92 -9.40
CA ALA A 27 2.59 -4.60 -9.81
C ALA A 27 1.32 -4.15 -9.04
N ILE A 28 0.35 -5.06 -8.85
CA ILE A 28 -0.86 -4.76 -8.07
C ILE A 28 -0.53 -4.50 -6.60
N THR A 29 0.41 -5.27 -6.03
CA THR A 29 0.85 -5.09 -4.64
C THR A 29 1.57 -3.76 -4.47
N LEU A 30 2.55 -3.45 -5.33
CA LEU A 30 3.32 -2.21 -5.28
C LEU A 30 2.44 -0.98 -5.52
N ALA A 31 1.36 -1.09 -6.30
CA ALA A 31 0.42 0.01 -6.50
C ALA A 31 -0.29 0.45 -5.19
N CYS A 32 -0.39 -0.45 -4.20
CA CYS A 32 -0.91 -0.12 -2.87
C CYS A 32 0.12 0.61 -1.98
N VAL A 33 1.41 0.50 -2.29
CA VAL A 33 2.51 0.93 -1.38
C VAL A 33 3.25 2.13 -1.93
N ILE A 34 3.27 2.29 -3.26
CA ILE A 34 4.02 3.36 -3.92
C ILE A 34 3.65 4.78 -3.46
N PRO A 35 2.42 5.10 -2.99
CA PRO A 35 2.16 6.46 -2.53
C PRO A 35 2.96 6.85 -1.27
N ASP A 36 3.27 5.89 -0.39
CA ASP A 36 4.11 6.11 0.80
C ASP A 36 5.54 6.56 0.48
N LEU A 37 5.99 6.48 -0.78
CA LEU A 37 7.30 6.99 -1.18
C LEU A 37 7.42 8.51 -1.00
N ASP A 38 6.31 9.27 -1.01
CA ASP A 38 6.35 10.68 -0.65
C ASP A 38 6.72 10.90 0.84
N GLY A 39 6.56 9.86 1.65
CA GLY A 39 7.02 9.80 3.03
C GLY A 39 8.55 9.74 3.22
N LEU A 40 9.33 9.43 2.17
CA LEU A 40 10.79 9.52 2.24
C LEU A 40 11.29 10.96 2.48
N GLY A 41 10.43 11.96 2.26
CA GLY A 41 10.68 13.35 2.63
C GLY A 41 11.04 13.55 4.11
N LEU A 42 10.66 12.60 4.99
CA LEU A 42 11.00 12.65 6.41
C LEU A 42 12.50 12.64 6.65
N ILE A 43 13.25 11.91 5.82
CA ILE A 43 14.71 11.82 5.94
C ILE A 43 15.34 13.18 5.62
N ALA A 44 14.90 13.82 4.53
CA ALA A 44 15.40 15.13 4.13
C ALA A 44 15.07 16.19 5.19
N GLU A 45 13.84 16.18 5.71
CA GLU A 45 13.41 17.11 6.75
C GLU A 45 14.18 16.90 8.05
N PHE A 46 14.32 15.66 8.51
CA PHE A 46 15.07 15.34 9.72
C PHE A 46 16.54 15.80 9.66
N LEU A 47 17.19 15.62 8.50
CA LEU A 47 18.60 16.00 8.30
C LEU A 47 18.81 17.52 8.16
N THR A 48 17.80 18.27 7.74
CA THR A 48 17.93 19.70 7.39
C THR A 48 17.13 20.66 8.26
N LYS A 49 16.26 20.16 9.15
CA LYS A 49 15.40 20.99 10.02
C LYS A 49 16.13 22.03 10.88
N SER A 50 17.42 21.80 11.17
CA SER A 50 18.26 22.72 11.96
C SER A 50 19.24 23.54 11.11
N SER A 51 19.14 23.47 9.78
CA SER A 51 19.99 24.24 8.86
C SER A 51 19.37 25.60 8.54
N ASP A 52 20.15 26.50 7.93
CA ASP A 52 19.65 27.81 7.46
C ASP A 52 18.56 27.68 6.36
N ASN A 53 18.48 26.54 5.68
CA ASN A 53 17.54 26.28 4.58
C ASN A 53 16.85 24.91 4.77
N PRO A 54 15.88 24.78 5.69
CA PRO A 54 15.25 23.49 6.00
C PRO A 54 14.39 22.96 4.85
N LEU A 55 14.53 21.67 4.53
CA LEU A 55 13.72 20.98 3.54
C LEU A 55 12.50 20.34 4.20
N MET A 56 11.39 21.07 4.26
CA MET A 56 10.13 20.62 4.88
C MET A 56 9.34 19.66 3.99
N TRP A 57 10.00 18.64 3.42
CA TRP A 57 9.38 17.77 2.41
C TRP A 57 8.31 16.86 2.97
N TRP A 58 8.50 16.33 4.17
CA TRP A 58 7.48 15.51 4.82
C TRP A 58 6.27 16.37 5.17
N SER A 59 6.50 17.44 5.94
CA SER A 59 5.44 18.29 6.46
C SER A 59 4.62 19.00 5.37
N LYS A 60 5.19 19.23 4.18
CA LYS A 60 4.50 19.91 3.07
C LYS A 60 3.94 19.00 2.00
N TYR A 61 4.55 17.84 1.75
CA TYR A 61 4.26 17.03 0.56
C TYR A 61 3.76 15.62 0.85
N HIS A 62 3.97 15.10 2.06
CA HIS A 62 3.38 13.82 2.46
C HIS A 62 1.84 13.94 2.44
N HIS A 63 1.16 12.97 1.84
CA HIS A 63 -0.29 13.01 1.53
C HIS A 63 -0.77 14.09 0.54
N VAL A 64 0.14 14.77 -0.16
CA VAL A 64 -0.20 15.73 -1.22
C VAL A 64 0.25 15.23 -2.59
N LEU A 65 1.52 14.81 -2.73
CA LEU A 65 2.09 14.49 -4.03
C LEU A 65 1.61 13.17 -4.61
N ALA A 66 1.60 12.10 -3.80
CA ALA A 66 1.28 10.77 -4.28
C ALA A 66 -0.15 10.31 -3.93
N HIS A 67 -0.86 11.08 -3.11
CA HIS A 67 -2.17 10.70 -2.56
C HIS A 67 -3.34 11.39 -3.27
N ASN A 68 -3.25 11.56 -4.59
CA ASN A 68 -4.27 12.24 -5.39
C ASN A 68 -4.66 11.43 -6.63
N LEU A 69 -5.81 11.78 -7.20
CA LEU A 69 -6.36 11.11 -8.38
C LEU A 69 -5.41 11.16 -9.58
N LEU A 70 -4.70 12.29 -9.78
CA LEU A 70 -3.76 12.41 -10.89
C LEU A 70 -2.63 11.39 -10.78
N PHE A 71 -2.04 11.22 -9.60
CA PHE A 71 -1.05 10.18 -9.33
C PHE A 71 -1.62 8.78 -9.58
N GLY A 72 -2.82 8.49 -9.08
CA GLY A 72 -3.51 7.21 -9.34
C GLY A 72 -3.71 6.92 -10.82
N LEU A 73 -4.12 7.92 -11.60
CA LEU A 73 -4.29 7.79 -13.06
C LEU A 73 -2.96 7.57 -13.79
N LEU A 74 -1.91 8.29 -13.41
CA LEU A 74 -0.56 8.09 -13.97
C LEU A 74 0.03 6.73 -13.62
N LEU A 75 -0.22 6.24 -12.40
CA LEU A 75 0.15 4.90 -11.95
C LEU A 75 -0.57 3.84 -12.78
N ALA A 76 -1.89 3.96 -12.94
CA ALA A 76 -2.69 3.05 -13.76
C ALA A 76 -2.25 3.04 -15.23
N LEU A 77 -1.95 4.22 -15.80
CA LEU A 77 -1.42 4.35 -17.16
C LEU A 77 -0.05 3.68 -17.28
N THR A 78 0.84 3.89 -16.32
CA THR A 78 2.16 3.24 -16.28
C THR A 78 2.03 1.73 -16.27
N VAL A 79 1.18 1.19 -15.39
CA VAL A 79 0.91 -0.26 -15.32
C VAL A 79 0.31 -0.77 -16.64
N TYR A 80 -0.67 -0.07 -17.20
CA TYR A 80 -1.26 -0.42 -18.50
C TYR A 80 -0.20 -0.54 -19.60
N LEU A 81 0.74 0.41 -19.69
CA LEU A 81 1.81 0.40 -20.68
C LEU A 81 2.83 -0.73 -20.42
N LEU A 82 3.25 -0.93 -19.17
CA LEU A 82 4.24 -1.96 -18.79
C LEU A 82 3.73 -3.40 -18.98
N PHE A 83 2.42 -3.60 -18.91
CA PHE A 83 1.76 -4.90 -19.02
C PHE A 83 1.03 -5.09 -20.36
N LYS A 84 1.62 -4.59 -21.45
CA LYS A 84 1.14 -4.80 -22.84
C LYS A 84 -0.32 -4.40 -23.05
N ARG A 85 -0.73 -3.26 -22.48
CA ARG A 85 -2.09 -2.72 -22.60
C ARG A 85 -3.16 -3.60 -21.95
N ASN A 86 -2.80 -4.31 -20.88
CA ASN A 86 -3.74 -5.12 -20.11
C ASN A 86 -4.56 -4.25 -19.15
N TRP A 87 -5.78 -3.92 -19.55
CA TRP A 87 -6.73 -3.13 -18.74
C TRP A 87 -7.07 -3.76 -17.39
N LEU A 88 -7.06 -5.09 -17.30
CA LEU A 88 -7.38 -5.78 -16.05
C LEU A 88 -6.34 -5.46 -14.98
N ILE A 89 -5.05 -5.58 -15.31
CA ILE A 89 -3.95 -5.31 -14.36
C ILE A 89 -3.90 -3.83 -14.00
N ALA A 90 -4.13 -2.94 -14.96
CA ALA A 90 -4.22 -1.51 -14.70
C ALA A 90 -5.39 -1.16 -13.76
N ALA A 91 -6.56 -1.78 -13.97
CA ALA A 91 -7.73 -1.58 -13.10
C ALA A 91 -7.47 -2.11 -11.68
N PHE A 92 -6.84 -3.28 -11.53
CA PHE A 92 -6.46 -3.79 -10.21
C PHE A 92 -5.40 -2.92 -9.52
N ALA A 93 -4.42 -2.39 -10.25
CA ALA A 93 -3.45 -1.45 -9.70
C ALA A 93 -4.13 -0.15 -9.24
N PHE A 94 -5.03 0.41 -10.05
CA PHE A 94 -5.80 1.59 -9.69
C PHE A 94 -6.69 1.34 -8.46
N PHE A 95 -7.36 0.20 -8.40
CA PHE A 95 -8.17 -0.19 -7.25
C PHE A 95 -7.31 -0.36 -5.98
N SER A 96 -6.16 -1.03 -6.11
CA SER A 96 -5.18 -1.22 -5.03
C SER A 96 -4.67 0.11 -4.47
N PHE A 97 -4.39 1.08 -5.34
CA PHE A 97 -4.06 2.45 -4.97
C PHE A 97 -5.19 3.15 -4.20
N HIS A 98 -6.45 2.99 -4.61
CA HIS A 98 -7.58 3.60 -3.89
C HIS A 98 -7.80 2.97 -2.52
N LEU A 99 -7.56 1.67 -2.36
CA LEU A 99 -7.61 1.04 -1.05
C LEU A 99 -6.57 1.62 -0.11
N HIS A 100 -5.36 1.89 -0.60
CA HIS A 100 -4.35 2.61 0.18
C HIS A 100 -4.87 3.99 0.65
N LEU A 101 -5.47 4.80 -0.24
CA LEU A 101 -6.05 6.09 0.16
C LEU A 101 -7.17 5.94 1.20
N ILE A 102 -8.01 4.91 1.07
CA ILE A 102 -9.08 4.63 2.03
C ILE A 102 -8.48 4.24 3.39
N GLU A 103 -7.46 3.40 3.39
CA GLU A 103 -6.74 2.98 4.59
C GLU A 103 -6.14 4.19 5.34
N ASP A 104 -5.57 5.16 4.62
CA ASP A 104 -5.05 6.40 5.23
C ASP A 104 -6.15 7.36 5.70
N LEU A 105 -7.23 7.49 4.93
CA LEU A 105 -8.37 8.33 5.32
C LEU A 105 -9.03 7.81 6.60
N ILE A 106 -9.08 6.49 6.76
CA ILE A 106 -9.67 5.81 7.92
C ILE A 106 -8.69 5.79 9.10
N SER A 107 -7.39 5.69 8.83
CA SER A 107 -6.34 5.44 9.82
C SER A 107 -5.13 6.34 9.57
N GLY A 108 -5.33 7.64 9.72
CA GLY A 108 -4.30 8.66 9.49
C GLY A 108 -4.30 9.76 10.54
N ARG A 109 -4.93 9.50 11.71
CA ARG A 109 -4.81 10.41 12.85
C ARG A 109 -3.50 10.13 13.58
N GLN A 110 -2.72 11.18 13.80
CA GLN A 110 -1.52 11.14 14.63
C GLN A 110 -1.89 11.19 16.11
N SER A 111 -0.99 10.73 16.97
CA SER A 111 -1.18 10.65 18.42
C SER A 111 -1.24 12.03 19.11
N ASP A 112 -0.83 13.09 18.42
CA ASP A 112 -0.98 14.49 18.86
C ASP A 112 -2.34 15.10 18.50
N GLY A 113 -3.22 14.31 17.85
CA GLY A 113 -4.55 14.72 17.40
C GLY A 113 -4.58 15.36 16.01
N HIS A 114 -3.43 15.57 15.35
CA HIS A 114 -3.42 16.02 13.95
C HIS A 114 -3.88 14.89 13.02
N ALA A 115 -4.88 15.17 12.21
CA ALA A 115 -5.37 14.24 11.21
C ALA A 115 -4.69 14.50 9.87
N TRP A 116 -4.08 13.46 9.29
CA TRP A 116 -3.67 13.51 7.90
C TRP A 116 -4.90 13.50 7.00
N THR A 117 -5.00 14.57 6.21
CA THR A 117 -6.03 14.76 5.21
C THR A 117 -5.50 14.35 3.85
N ILE A 118 -6.41 13.96 2.95
CA ILE A 118 -6.04 13.62 1.57
C ILE A 118 -6.51 14.73 0.63
N GLN A 119 -5.59 15.32 -0.14
CA GLN A 119 -5.94 16.29 -1.18
C GLN A 119 -6.23 15.59 -2.51
N TYR A 120 -7.34 14.87 -2.56
CA TYR A 120 -7.65 13.92 -3.64
C TYR A 120 -7.66 14.54 -5.05
N MET A 121 -8.00 15.83 -5.16
CA MET A 121 -8.07 16.58 -6.42
C MET A 121 -6.84 17.44 -6.72
N TYR A 122 -5.76 17.35 -5.94
CA TYR A 122 -4.51 18.07 -6.22
C TYR A 122 -3.93 17.66 -7.58
N PRO A 123 -3.37 18.59 -8.40
CA PRO A 123 -3.19 20.04 -8.16
C PRO A 123 -4.35 20.92 -8.63
N PHE A 124 -5.49 20.34 -9.02
CA PHE A 124 -6.65 21.11 -9.54
C PHE A 124 -7.47 21.76 -8.42
N SER A 125 -7.43 21.19 -7.21
CA SER A 125 -8.04 21.74 -6.02
C SER A 125 -7.23 21.36 -4.78
N ASN A 126 -7.12 22.30 -3.85
CA ASN A 126 -6.49 22.09 -2.54
C ASN A 126 -7.50 21.63 -1.47
N GLN A 127 -8.67 21.15 -1.89
CA GLN A 127 -9.69 20.66 -0.95
C GLN A 127 -9.18 19.42 -0.23
N GLU A 128 -9.13 19.52 1.10
CA GLU A 128 -8.73 18.45 1.99
C GLU A 128 -9.90 17.53 2.31
N TRP A 129 -9.69 16.23 2.13
CA TRP A 129 -10.65 15.21 2.51
C TRP A 129 -10.25 14.66 3.87
N LEU A 130 -11.17 14.81 4.82
CA LEU A 130 -11.07 14.34 6.18
C LEU A 130 -12.31 13.51 6.51
N TRP A 131 -12.13 12.46 7.29
CA TRP A 131 -13.25 11.71 7.84
C TRP A 131 -13.30 11.84 9.37
N ASN A 132 -14.44 12.28 9.90
CA ASN A 132 -14.61 12.49 11.35
C ASN A 132 -14.37 11.21 12.17
N GLY A 133 -14.66 10.03 11.59
CA GLY A 133 -14.46 8.72 12.22
C GLY A 133 -13.03 8.18 12.16
N GLN A 134 -12.08 8.93 11.59
CA GLN A 134 -10.69 8.51 11.48
C GLN A 134 -10.11 8.20 12.86
N TRP A 135 -9.41 7.08 12.99
CA TRP A 135 -8.77 6.68 14.23
C TRP A 135 -7.25 6.83 14.17
N GLU A 136 -6.61 6.76 15.33
CA GLU A 136 -5.15 6.88 15.47
C GLU A 136 -4.43 5.68 14.86
N LEU A 137 -3.22 5.91 14.33
CA LEU A 137 -2.41 4.85 13.70
C LEU A 137 -2.15 3.64 14.61
N ASP A 138 -2.08 3.85 15.92
CA ASP A 138 -1.88 2.82 16.95
C ASP A 138 -3.18 2.42 17.66
N ALA A 139 -4.35 2.77 17.12
CA ALA A 139 -5.63 2.35 17.67
C ALA A 139 -5.91 0.84 17.43
N TRP A 140 -6.69 0.23 18.34
CA TRP A 140 -7.08 -1.18 18.28
C TRP A 140 -7.66 -1.65 16.92
N PRO A 141 -8.40 -0.85 16.12
CA PRO A 141 -8.92 -1.32 14.83
C PRO A 141 -7.81 -1.69 13.85
N ASN A 142 -6.68 -0.99 13.87
CA ASN A 142 -5.55 -1.31 12.99
C ASN A 142 -4.96 -2.69 13.31
N PHE A 143 -4.88 -3.06 14.58
CA PHE A 143 -4.44 -4.41 14.96
C PHE A 143 -5.39 -5.48 14.44
N VAL A 144 -6.70 -5.24 14.51
CA VAL A 144 -7.70 -6.16 13.96
C VAL A 144 -7.53 -6.30 12.45
N VAL A 145 -7.36 -5.19 11.72
CA VAL A 145 -7.14 -5.23 10.27
C VAL A 145 -5.87 -6.00 9.92
N VAL A 146 -4.75 -5.75 10.63
CA VAL A 146 -3.50 -6.49 10.43
C VAL A 146 -3.65 -7.98 10.68
N ILE A 147 -4.33 -8.37 11.76
CA ILE A 147 -4.57 -9.79 12.07
C ILE A 147 -5.39 -10.44 10.94
N LEU A 148 -6.46 -9.79 10.47
CA LEU A 148 -7.28 -10.31 9.38
C LEU A 148 -6.50 -10.43 8.07
N LEU A 149 -5.71 -9.41 7.73
CA LEU A 149 -4.85 -9.43 6.56
C LEU A 149 -3.82 -10.55 6.63
N LEU A 150 -3.16 -10.73 7.79
CA LEU A 150 -2.22 -11.83 8.00
C LEU A 150 -2.89 -13.20 7.84
N LEU A 151 -4.04 -13.41 8.49
CA LEU A 151 -4.80 -14.66 8.36
C LEU A 151 -5.16 -14.96 6.91
N LEU A 152 -5.62 -13.95 6.17
CA LEU A 152 -5.94 -14.07 4.76
C LEU A 152 -4.69 -14.33 3.91
N THR A 153 -3.58 -13.67 4.21
CA THR A 153 -2.29 -13.89 3.56
C THR A 153 -1.81 -15.32 3.75
N PHE A 154 -1.82 -15.85 4.98
CA PHE A 154 -1.46 -17.24 5.25
C PHE A 154 -2.40 -18.23 4.57
N HIS A 155 -3.72 -17.97 4.62
CA HIS A 155 -4.70 -18.83 3.96
C HIS A 155 -4.48 -18.89 2.44
N LEU A 156 -4.30 -17.73 1.80
CA LEU A 156 -4.03 -17.65 0.37
C LEU A 156 -2.69 -18.28 0.02
N ALA A 157 -1.64 -18.04 0.80
CA ALA A 157 -0.33 -18.65 0.57
C ALA A 157 -0.41 -20.19 0.63
N TRP A 158 -1.06 -20.71 1.66
CA TRP A 158 -1.33 -22.14 1.81
C TRP A 158 -2.07 -22.72 0.60
N LYS A 159 -3.15 -22.06 0.16
CA LYS A 159 -4.01 -22.50 -0.95
C LYS A 159 -3.33 -22.37 -2.32
N ARG A 160 -2.64 -21.26 -2.58
CA ARG A 160 -2.08 -20.89 -3.90
C ARG A 160 -0.69 -21.46 -4.15
N GLY A 161 0.07 -21.74 -3.08
CA GLY A 161 1.43 -22.26 -3.19
C GLY A 161 2.50 -21.21 -3.51
N TYR A 162 2.22 -19.94 -3.24
CA TYR A 162 3.16 -18.81 -3.28
C TYR A 162 2.74 -17.78 -2.24
N SER A 163 3.69 -17.01 -1.70
CA SER A 163 3.47 -16.02 -0.63
C SER A 163 3.99 -14.63 -1.05
N PRO A 164 3.86 -13.58 -0.22
CA PRO A 164 4.49 -12.29 -0.50
C PRO A 164 6.01 -12.38 -0.71
N LEU A 165 6.66 -13.42 -0.18
CA LEU A 165 8.10 -13.62 -0.28
C LEU A 165 8.57 -13.89 -1.72
N GLU A 166 7.67 -14.30 -2.61
CA GLU A 166 7.96 -14.47 -4.04
C GLU A 166 8.53 -13.20 -4.69
N MET A 167 8.18 -12.03 -4.13
CA MET A 167 8.64 -10.71 -4.59
C MET A 167 10.11 -10.44 -4.24
N ILE A 168 10.64 -11.14 -3.24
CA ILE A 168 12.01 -10.96 -2.73
C ILE A 168 12.90 -12.11 -3.21
N SER A 169 12.46 -13.36 -3.01
CA SER A 169 13.26 -14.54 -3.35
C SER A 169 12.37 -15.78 -3.50
N LYS A 170 12.45 -16.41 -4.69
CA LYS A 170 11.76 -17.68 -4.97
C LYS A 170 12.16 -18.79 -3.99
N ARG A 171 13.44 -18.87 -3.62
CA ARG A 171 13.93 -19.90 -2.69
C ARG A 171 13.32 -19.75 -1.29
N VAL A 172 13.20 -18.51 -0.82
CA VAL A 172 12.61 -18.23 0.50
C VAL A 172 11.10 -18.49 0.47
N ASP A 173 10.44 -18.11 -0.62
CA ASP A 173 9.02 -18.38 -0.85
C ASP A 173 8.72 -19.89 -0.83
N GLU A 174 9.47 -20.68 -1.59
CA GLU A 174 9.34 -22.14 -1.63
C GLU A 174 9.53 -22.76 -0.25
N ALA A 175 10.57 -22.37 0.49
CA ALA A 175 10.83 -22.86 1.84
C ALA A 175 9.68 -22.53 2.81
N PHE A 176 9.12 -21.32 2.70
CA PHE A 176 7.98 -20.88 3.50
C PHE A 176 6.72 -21.71 3.18
N ILE A 177 6.41 -21.91 1.89
CA ILE A 177 5.23 -22.69 1.46
C ILE A 177 5.33 -24.15 1.87
N VAL A 178 6.52 -24.76 1.75
CA VAL A 178 6.76 -26.14 2.22
C VAL A 178 6.50 -26.22 3.72
N SER A 179 7.12 -25.34 4.51
CA SER A 179 6.94 -25.32 5.97
C SER A 179 5.47 -25.14 6.37
N LEU A 180 4.75 -24.26 5.68
CA LEU A 180 3.34 -23.99 5.94
C LEU A 180 2.46 -25.23 5.66
N ARG A 181 2.68 -25.92 4.54
CA ARG A 181 1.91 -27.11 4.16
C ARG A 181 2.30 -28.36 4.94
N GLU A 182 3.54 -28.48 5.40
CA GLU A 182 3.93 -29.54 6.33
C GLU A 182 3.23 -29.38 7.68
N ARG A 183 3.08 -28.13 8.16
CA ARG A 183 2.43 -27.85 9.44
C ARG A 183 0.92 -28.03 9.41
N PHE A 184 0.26 -27.61 8.33
CA PHE A 184 -1.21 -27.53 8.24
C PHE A 184 -1.84 -28.51 7.23
N GLY A 185 -1.05 -29.35 6.58
CA GLY A 185 -1.51 -30.25 5.52
C GLY A 185 -1.56 -29.58 4.14
N ARG A 186 -1.88 -30.35 3.10
CA ARG A 186 -2.11 -29.81 1.75
C ARG A 186 -3.58 -29.40 1.59
N PRO A 187 -3.85 -28.26 0.91
CA PRO A 187 -5.20 -27.78 0.65
C PRO A 187 -5.99 -28.66 -0.34
#